data_AF-A0A832U8J5-F1
#
_entry.id   AF-A0A832U8J5-F1
#
_cell.length_a   1.000
_cell.length_b   1.000
_cell.length_c   1.000
_cell.angle_alpha   90.00
_cell.angle_beta   90.00
_cell.angle_gamma   90.00
#
_symmetry.space_group_name_H-M   'P 1'
#
loop_
_entity.id
_entity.type
_entity.pdbx_description
1 polymer ?
#
loop_
_entity_poly.entity_id
_entity_poly.type
_entity_poly.pdbx_seq_one_letter_code
_entity_poly.pdbx_strand_id
1 'polypeptide(L)'
;MENREIFSAITALPPVFVRLDGRTFHRLTECLGLEKPFDEFFHKGMVTTCISLLAESGLNPDLAFTFSDEISLYFTRLPFSGRVEKIDSVA
;
A
#
# COMPACT_ATOMS: atom_id res chain seq x y z
N MET A 1 -9.17 -23.48 17.11
CA MET A 1 -9.02 -22.86 15.77
C MET A 1 -7.83 -21.92 15.74
N GLU A 2 -7.61 -21.09 16.76
CA GLU A 2 -6.43 -20.22 16.93
C GLU A 2 -5.07 -20.88 16.63
N ASN A 3 -4.83 -22.12 17.08
CA ASN A 3 -3.58 -22.84 16.83
C ASN A 3 -3.28 -23.15 15.34
N ARG A 4 -4.13 -22.73 14.39
CA ARG A 4 -3.89 -22.85 12.94
C ARG A 4 -3.53 -21.52 12.27
N GLU A 5 -3.68 -20.38 12.96
CA GLU A 5 -3.26 -19.07 12.46
C GLU A 5 -1.77 -18.85 12.70
N ILE A 6 -0.95 -19.72 12.11
CA ILE A 6 0.47 -19.87 12.43
C ILE A 6 1.32 -18.61 12.15
N PHE A 7 0.83 -17.70 11.31
CA PHE A 7 1.51 -16.46 10.95
C PHE A 7 1.00 -15.23 11.73
N SER A 8 -0.10 -15.39 12.49
CA SER A 8 -0.79 -14.27 13.15
C SER A 8 0.08 -13.53 14.18
N ALA A 9 1.09 -14.22 14.72
CA ALA A 9 2.03 -13.71 15.72
C ALA A 9 3.30 -13.08 15.12
N ILE A 10 3.49 -13.13 13.80
CA ILE A 10 4.65 -12.49 13.17
C ILE A 10 4.46 -10.97 13.21
N THR A 11 5.42 -10.27 13.84
CA THR A 11 5.38 -8.82 14.02
C THR A 11 6.64 -8.14 13.50
N ALA A 12 6.48 -6.96 12.91
CA ALA A 12 7.56 -6.04 12.60
C ALA A 12 7.73 -4.98 13.69
N LEU A 13 8.92 -4.37 13.76
CA LEU A 13 9.22 -3.25 14.64
C LEU A 13 9.49 -2.00 13.79
N PRO A 14 8.98 -0.81 14.18
CA PRO A 14 9.25 0.42 13.46
C PRO A 14 10.72 0.86 13.61
N PRO A 15 11.25 1.67 12.67
CA PRO A 15 10.55 2.18 11.50
C PRO A 15 10.54 1.18 10.33
N VAL A 16 9.47 1.16 9.54
CA VAL A 16 9.38 0.29 8.35
C VAL A 16 8.81 1.03 7.14
N PHE A 17 9.09 0.48 5.96
CA PHE A 17 8.35 0.77 4.74
C PHE A 17 7.43 -0.39 4.41
N VAL A 18 6.16 -0.10 4.12
CA VAL A 18 5.19 -1.03 3.54
C VAL A 18 5.00 -0.63 2.09
N ARG A 19 5.25 -1.54 1.15
CA ARG A 19 5.12 -1.26 -0.28
C ARG A 19 3.93 -2.00 -0.87
N LEU A 20 3.01 -1.25 -1.44
CA LEU A 20 1.89 -1.72 -2.24
C LEU A 20 2.31 -1.67 -3.72
N ASP A 21 1.97 -2.70 -4.48
CA ASP A 21 2.37 -2.85 -5.88
C ASP A 21 1.21 -3.42 -6.72
N GLY A 22 0.88 -2.74 -7.81
CA GLY A 22 -0.20 -3.07 -8.72
C GLY A 22 -0.01 -4.41 -9.44
N ARG A 23 -0.67 -5.47 -8.96
CA ARG A 23 -0.56 -6.80 -9.58
C ARG A 23 -1.07 -6.79 -11.04
N THR A 24 -0.15 -6.97 -12.00
CA THR A 24 -0.46 -7.06 -13.44
C THR A 24 -1.05 -5.77 -14.03
N PHE A 25 -0.64 -4.60 -13.53
CA PHE A 25 -1.22 -3.33 -13.95
C PHE A 25 -0.99 -3.00 -15.43
N HIS A 26 0.06 -3.52 -16.08
CA HIS A 26 0.22 -3.38 -17.54
C HIS A 26 -1.05 -3.78 -18.31
N ARG A 27 -1.72 -4.89 -17.93
CA ARG A 27 -2.98 -5.31 -18.55
C ARG A 27 -4.12 -4.34 -18.24
N LEU A 28 -4.20 -3.86 -17.01
CA LEU A 28 -5.20 -2.87 -16.61
C LEU A 28 -5.06 -1.58 -17.43
N THR A 29 -3.84 -1.06 -17.55
CA THR A 29 -3.55 0.15 -18.32
C THR A 29 -3.84 -0.02 -19.81
N GLU A 30 -3.63 -1.22 -20.36
CA GLU A 30 -4.00 -1.55 -21.75
C GLU A 30 -5.51 -1.65 -21.95
N CYS A 31 -6.22 -2.33 -21.05
CA CYS A 31 -7.68 -2.45 -21.11
C CYS A 31 -8.39 -1.10 -20.97
N LEU A 32 -7.83 -0.18 -20.19
CA LEU A 32 -8.34 1.18 -20.04
C LEU A 32 -7.91 2.12 -21.18
N GLY A 33 -7.01 1.68 -22.07
CA GLY A 33 -6.53 2.49 -23.18
C GLY A 33 -5.74 3.72 -22.76
N LEU A 34 -5.00 3.63 -21.65
CA LEU A 34 -4.26 4.76 -21.08
C LEU A 34 -3.09 5.19 -21.97
N GLU A 35 -2.73 6.47 -21.87
CA GLU A 35 -1.62 7.06 -22.61
C GLU A 35 -0.27 6.43 -22.23
N LYS A 36 0.62 6.27 -23.22
CA LYS A 36 1.98 5.74 -23.04
C LYS A 36 3.01 6.84 -23.36
N PRO A 37 4.14 6.94 -22.63
CA PRO A 37 4.53 6.07 -21.51
C PRO A 37 3.93 6.49 -20.16
N PHE A 38 3.30 7.66 -20.08
CA PHE A 38 2.70 8.21 -18.86
C PHE A 38 1.29 8.68 -19.14
N ASP A 39 0.38 8.40 -18.22
CA ASP A 39 -1.02 8.82 -18.28
C ASP A 39 -1.33 9.67 -17.04
N GLU A 40 -1.79 10.90 -17.27
CA GLU A 40 -2.03 11.87 -16.19
C GLU A 40 -3.22 11.45 -15.31
N PHE A 41 -4.25 10.83 -15.87
CA PHE A 41 -5.41 10.36 -15.11
C PHE A 41 -4.99 9.26 -14.14
N PHE A 42 -4.21 8.29 -14.62
CA PHE A 42 -3.68 7.22 -13.78
C PHE A 42 -2.76 7.75 -12.68
N HIS A 43 -1.84 8.66 -13.01
CA HIS A 43 -0.97 9.28 -12.03
C HIS A 43 -1.77 10.03 -10.93
N LYS A 44 -2.79 10.81 -11.31
CA LYS A 44 -3.67 11.48 -10.36
C LYS A 44 -4.42 10.49 -9.47
N GLY A 45 -4.84 9.35 -10.02
CA GLY A 45 -5.43 8.25 -9.27
C GLY A 45 -4.48 7.73 -8.19
N MET A 46 -3.23 7.42 -8.54
CA MET A 46 -2.21 6.97 -7.59
C MET A 46 -1.93 8.00 -6.49
N VAL A 47 -1.79 9.29 -6.85
CA VAL A 47 -1.60 10.38 -5.88
C VAL A 47 -2.81 10.52 -4.94
N THR A 48 -4.03 10.44 -5.48
CA THR A 48 -5.26 10.51 -4.68
C THR A 48 -5.34 9.36 -3.69
N THR A 49 -4.99 8.14 -4.12
CA THR A 49 -4.90 6.97 -3.24
C THR A 49 -3.89 7.19 -2.11
N CYS A 50 -2.70 7.73 -2.39
CA CYS A 50 -1.73 8.10 -1.36
C CYS A 50 -2.31 9.09 -0.33
N ILE A 51 -3.05 10.10 -0.79
CA ILE A 51 -3.66 11.10 0.09
C ILE A 51 -4.70 10.44 1.01
N SER A 52 -5.58 9.58 0.48
CA SER A 52 -6.54 8.84 1.30
C SER A 52 -5.86 7.86 2.26
N LEU A 53 -4.76 7.20 1.85
CA LEU A 53 -3.96 6.35 2.73
C LEU A 53 -3.35 7.13 3.91
N LEU A 54 -2.92 8.37 3.67
CA LEU A 54 -2.39 9.24 4.72
C LEU A 54 -3.48 9.82 5.64
N ALA A 55 -4.58 10.31 5.05
CA ALA A 55 -5.55 11.15 5.77
C ALA A 55 -6.79 10.41 6.27
N GLU A 56 -7.17 9.29 5.64
CA GLU A 56 -8.50 8.70 5.80
C GLU A 56 -8.45 7.22 6.24
N SER A 57 -7.35 6.51 5.98
CA SER A 57 -7.26 5.06 6.24
C SER A 57 -7.28 4.65 7.72
N GLY A 58 -6.93 5.56 8.62
CA GLY A 58 -6.68 5.26 10.03
C GLY A 58 -5.39 4.45 10.29
N LEU A 59 -4.61 4.11 9.26
CA LEU A 59 -3.31 3.44 9.38
C LEU A 59 -2.23 4.41 9.90
N ASN A 60 -2.38 5.69 9.59
CA ASN A 60 -1.49 6.79 9.98
C ASN A 60 0.01 6.60 9.60
N PRO A 61 0.35 6.31 8.32
CA PRO A 61 1.73 6.43 7.87
C PRO A 61 2.22 7.87 8.01
N ASP A 62 3.52 8.06 8.27
CA ASP A 62 4.14 9.39 8.37
C ASP A 62 4.36 10.02 6.99
N LEU A 63 4.54 9.19 5.95
CA LEU A 63 4.78 9.59 4.57
C LEU A 63 4.25 8.52 3.60
N ALA A 64 3.72 8.96 2.46
CA ALA A 64 3.45 8.12 1.30
C ALA A 64 4.21 8.65 0.08
N PHE A 65 4.83 7.74 -0.67
CA PHE A 65 5.51 8.02 -1.94
C PHE A 65 4.94 7.09 -3.02
N THR A 66 4.73 7.60 -4.24
CA THR A 66 4.23 6.77 -5.35
C THR A 66 4.99 7.05 -6.64
N PHE A 67 5.19 5.99 -7.41
CA PHE A 67 5.74 6.01 -8.76
C PHE A 67 5.16 4.83 -9.54
N SER A 68 4.86 4.98 -10.83
CA SER A 68 4.19 3.93 -11.60
C SER A 68 2.92 3.43 -10.89
N ASP A 69 2.84 2.14 -10.60
CA ASP A 69 1.80 1.38 -9.93
C ASP A 69 2.17 1.00 -8.48
N GLU A 70 3.27 1.55 -7.95
CA GLU A 70 3.69 1.32 -6.55
C GLU A 70 3.37 2.49 -5.62
N ILE A 71 3.09 2.16 -4.36
CA ILE A 71 2.97 3.10 -3.24
C ILE A 71 3.83 2.58 -2.09
N SER A 72 4.77 3.39 -1.62
CA SER A 72 5.57 3.13 -0.42
C SER A 72 5.07 3.99 0.74
N LEU A 73 4.67 3.33 1.83
CA LEU A 73 4.21 3.95 3.06
C LEU A 73 5.27 3.81 4.15
N TYR A 74 5.67 4.93 4.76
CA TYR A 74 6.64 4.96 5.85
C TYR A 74 5.94 5.04 7.21
N PHE A 75 6.34 4.18 8.15
CA PHE A 75 5.77 4.12 9.49
C PHE A 75 6.87 4.18 10.56
N THR A 76 6.81 5.19 11.42
CA THR A 76 7.54 5.28 12.69
C THR A 76 6.73 4.68 13.86
N ARG A 77 5.43 4.50 13.67
CA ARG A 77 4.52 3.79 14.57
C ARG A 77 3.66 2.84 13.74
N LEU A 78 3.53 1.60 14.19
CA LEU A 78 2.83 0.56 13.43
C LEU A 78 1.39 0.37 13.90
N PRO A 79 0.40 0.28 12.97
CA PRO A 79 -0.93 -0.19 13.31
C PRO A 79 -0.92 -1.68 13.66
N PHE A 80 -2.04 -2.17 14.20
CA PHE A 80 -2.25 -3.61 14.47
C PHE A 80 -1.17 -4.27 15.33
N SER A 81 -0.51 -3.51 16.20
CA SER A 81 0.62 -3.98 17.03
C SER A 81 1.77 -4.56 16.20
N GLY A 82 1.96 -4.09 14.97
CA GLY A 82 3.03 -4.54 14.09
C GLY A 82 2.79 -5.88 13.40
N ARG A 83 1.60 -6.49 13.52
CA ARG A 83 1.29 -7.80 12.91
C ARG A 83 1.40 -7.74 11.39
N VAL A 84 2.34 -8.51 10.83
CA VAL A 84 2.71 -8.45 9.40
C VAL A 84 1.52 -8.77 8.50
N GLU A 85 0.82 -9.89 8.73
CA GLU A 85 -0.34 -10.25 7.91
C GLU A 85 -1.45 -9.18 7.92
N LYS A 86 -1.65 -8.50 9.06
CA LYS A 86 -2.66 -7.44 9.17
C LYS A 86 -2.25 -6.18 8.43
N ILE A 87 -0.97 -5.80 8.53
CA ILE A 87 -0.44 -4.67 7.78
C ILE A 87 -0.53 -4.95 6.28
N ASP A 88 -0.04 -6.10 5.82
CA ASP A 88 0.02 -6.46 4.39
C ASP A 88 -1.36 -6.60 3.74
N SER A 89 -2.39 -6.98 4.49
CA SER A 89 -3.74 -7.21 3.96
C SER A 89 -4.70 -6.03 4.06
N VAL A 90 -4.43 -5.07 4.96
CA VAL A 90 -5.33 -3.92 5.21
C VAL A 90 -4.79 -2.63 4.61
N ALA A 91 -3.45 -2.49 4.49
CA ALA A 91 -2.84 -1.37 3.79
C ALA A 91 -3.22 -1.37 2.30
#